data_AF-A0A661S184-F1
#
_entry.id   AF-A0A661S184-F1
#
_cell.length_a   1.000
_cell.length_b   1.000
_cell.length_c   1.000
_cell.angle_alpha   90.00
_cell.angle_beta   90.00
_cell.angle_gamma   90.00
#
_symmetry.space_group_name_H-M   'P 1'
#
loop_
_entity.id
_entity.type
_entity.pdbx_description
1 polymer ?
#
loop_
_entity_poly.entity_id
_entity_poly.type
_entity_poly.pdbx_seq_one_letter_code
_entity_poly.pdbx_strand_id
1 'polypeptide(L)'
;MRLLKVKAGVTDGTLLYITEVHTSDYQKYSYHWQKTGGELIIRWDNKPHWRNIETFPHHKHQGDSVPASERIDIHEVLKVIQGRLER
;
A
#
# COMPACT_ATOMS: atom_id res chain seq x y z
N MET A 1 6.21 -18.17 -10.06
CA MET A 1 5.85 -16.77 -9.79
C MET A 1 4.34 -16.67 -9.73
N ARG A 2 3.78 -16.07 -8.68
CA ARG A 2 2.35 -15.80 -8.53
C ARG A 2 2.14 -14.29 -8.52
N LEU A 3 1.15 -13.81 -9.27
CA LEU A 3 0.80 -12.39 -9.37
C LEU A 3 -0.66 -12.23 -8.96
N LEU A 4 -0.91 -11.33 -8.02
CA LEU A 4 -2.24 -10.88 -7.64
C LEU A 4 -2.37 -9.40 -8.03
N LYS A 5 -3.44 -9.06 -8.74
CA LYS A 5 -3.85 -7.67 -9.00
C LYS A 5 -5.33 -7.54 -8.75
N VAL A 6 -5.71 -6.68 -7.81
CA VAL A 6 -7.11 -6.46 -7.44
C VAL A 6 -7.37 -4.96 -7.42
N LYS A 7 -8.55 -4.57 -7.91
CA LYS A 7 -9.14 -3.25 -7.69
C LYS A 7 -10.38 -3.47 -6.83
N ALA A 8 -10.38 -2.93 -5.62
CA ALA A 8 -11.48 -3.01 -4.67
C ALA A 8 -12.10 -1.62 -4.46
N GLY A 9 -13.42 -1.57 -4.41
CA GLY A 9 -14.14 -0.41 -3.89
C GLY A 9 -14.19 -0.47 -2.37
N VAL A 10 -13.99 0.67 -1.72
CA VAL A 10 -14.17 0.85 -0.28
C VAL A 10 -15.54 1.50 -0.04
N THR A 11 -16.17 1.23 1.10
CA THR A 11 -17.55 1.66 1.40
C THR A 11 -17.75 3.16 1.48
N ASP A 12 -16.69 3.95 1.68
CA ASP A 12 -16.70 5.42 1.61
C ASP A 12 -16.64 5.96 0.17
N GLY A 13 -16.67 5.06 -0.83
CA GLY A 13 -16.58 5.38 -2.24
C GLY A 13 -15.15 5.47 -2.77
N THR A 14 -14.11 5.33 -1.94
CA THR A 14 -12.71 5.34 -2.39
C THR A 14 -12.29 4.00 -3.02
N LEU A 15 -11.08 3.93 -3.57
CA LEU A 15 -10.55 2.76 -4.29
C LEU A 15 -9.25 2.27 -3.70
N LEU A 16 -9.14 0.96 -3.48
CA LEU A 16 -7.91 0.28 -3.09
C LEU A 16 -7.42 -0.62 -4.23
N TYR A 17 -6.22 -0.35 -4.73
CA TYR A 17 -5.51 -1.20 -5.68
C TYR A 17 -4.48 -2.04 -4.93
N ILE A 18 -4.55 -3.35 -5.12
CA ILE A 18 -3.68 -4.33 -4.49
C ILE A 18 -2.85 -4.98 -5.59
N THR A 19 -1.54 -4.95 -5.46
CA THR A 19 -0.63 -5.73 -6.30
C THR A 19 0.32 -6.50 -5.41
N GLU A 20 0.40 -7.81 -5.60
CA GLU A 20 1.39 -8.66 -4.94
C GLU A 20 2.05 -9.58 -5.97
N VAL A 21 3.37 -9.71 -5.88
CA VAL A 21 4.15 -10.66 -6.66
C VAL A 21 4.90 -11.54 -5.70
N HIS A 22 4.68 -12.84 -5.78
CA HIS A 22 5.34 -13.84 -4.95
C HIS A 22 6.22 -14.74 -5.81
N THR A 23 7.52 -14.74 -5.55
CA THR A 23 8.48 -15.71 -6.09
C THR A 23 8.95 -16.63 -4.96
N SER A 24 9.88 -17.55 -5.24
CA SER A 24 10.53 -18.39 -4.22
C SER A 24 11.26 -17.54 -3.17
N ASP A 25 11.92 -16.48 -3.61
CA ASP A 25 12.93 -15.77 -2.82
C ASP A 25 12.53 -14.32 -2.50
N TYR A 26 11.40 -13.85 -3.02
CA TYR A 26 11.03 -12.45 -2.93
C TYR A 26 9.52 -12.20 -3.03
N GLN A 27 9.06 -11.19 -2.30
CA GLN A 27 7.71 -10.67 -2.39
C GLN A 27 7.75 -9.18 -2.75
N LYS A 28 7.12 -8.79 -3.85
CA LYS A 28 6.79 -7.39 -4.13
C LYS A 28 5.37 -7.13 -3.71
N TYR A 29 5.08 -5.96 -3.17
CA TYR A 29 3.72 -5.52 -2.95
C TYR A 29 3.55 -4.03 -3.22
N SER A 30 2.30 -3.64 -3.48
CA SER A 30 1.84 -2.27 -3.56
C SER A 30 0.36 -2.24 -3.18
N TYR A 31 0.04 -1.59 -2.07
CA TYR A 31 -1.33 -1.31 -1.64
C TYR A 31 -1.58 0.18 -1.80
N HIS A 32 -2.28 0.56 -2.86
CA HIS A 32 -2.52 1.96 -3.24
C HIS A 32 -3.97 2.32 -2.96
N TRP A 33 -4.19 3.13 -1.94
CA TRP A 33 -5.49 3.66 -1.59
C TRP A 33 -5.64 5.11 -2.08
N GLN A 34 -6.68 5.39 -2.86
CA GLN A 34 -6.89 6.67 -3.53
C GLN A 34 -8.37 7.05 -3.60
N LYS A 35 -8.63 8.34 -3.81
CA LYS A 35 -9.97 8.82 -4.18
C LYS A 35 -10.34 8.33 -5.59
N THR A 36 -11.63 8.36 -5.91
CA THR A 36 -12.14 8.01 -7.26
C THR A 36 -11.53 8.86 -8.36
N GLY A 37 -11.21 10.12 -8.06
CA GLY A 37 -10.51 11.04 -8.97
C GLY A 37 -9.02 10.76 -9.19
N GLY A 38 -8.45 9.72 -8.55
CA GLY A 38 -7.04 9.36 -8.71
C GLY A 38 -6.07 10.01 -7.72
N GLU A 39 -6.57 10.89 -6.85
CA GLU A 39 -5.75 11.50 -5.80
C GLU A 39 -5.34 10.46 -4.76
N LEU A 40 -4.03 10.33 -4.53
CA LEU A 40 -3.45 9.39 -3.58
C LEU A 40 -3.85 9.77 -2.15
N ILE A 41 -4.44 8.81 -1.42
CA ILE A 41 -4.64 8.95 0.02
C ILE A 41 -3.38 8.44 0.72
N ILE A 42 -3.07 7.15 0.57
CA ILE A 42 -1.83 6.52 1.03
C ILE A 42 -1.48 5.35 0.11
N ARG A 43 -0.18 5.12 -0.12
CA ARG A 43 0.30 3.88 -0.73
C ARG A 43 1.39 3.25 0.12
N TRP A 44 1.29 1.96 0.40
CA TRP A 44 2.37 1.17 0.97
C TRP A 44 2.99 0.32 -0.13
N ASP A 45 4.30 0.36 -0.29
CA ASP A 45 5.01 -0.50 -1.23
C ASP A 45 6.45 -0.78 -0.78
N ASN A 46 7.09 -1.73 -1.46
CA ASN A 46 8.47 -2.13 -1.16
C ASN A 46 9.40 -2.01 -2.36
N LYS A 47 9.12 -1.08 -3.29
CA LYS A 47 10.05 -0.81 -4.38
C LYS A 47 11.36 -0.23 -3.81
N PRO A 48 12.54 -0.74 -4.21
CA PRO A 48 13.82 -0.38 -3.59
C PRO A 48 14.36 0.98 -4.08
N HIS A 49 13.55 2.03 -4.02
CA HIS A 49 13.92 3.39 -4.45
C HIS A 49 14.57 4.21 -3.33
N TRP A 50 14.12 4.06 -2.08
CA TRP A 50 14.45 4.96 -0.97
C TRP A 50 15.45 4.36 0.03
N ARG A 51 16.71 4.24 -0.38
CA ARG A 51 17.76 3.53 0.38
C ARG A 51 18.08 4.07 1.77
N ASN A 52 17.74 5.34 2.04
CA ASN A 52 18.05 6.01 3.31
C ASN A 52 16.89 5.94 4.32
N ILE A 53 15.79 5.26 3.99
CA ILE A 53 14.70 5.02 4.92
C ILE A 53 15.09 3.86 5.83
N GLU A 54 14.84 4.01 7.14
CA GLU A 54 15.14 2.99 8.17
C GLU A 54 14.56 1.61 7.84
N THR A 55 13.33 1.59 7.31
CA THR A 55 12.59 0.38 6.96
C THR A 55 12.86 -0.14 5.54
N PHE A 56 13.94 0.29 4.88
CA PHE A 56 14.24 -0.09 3.49
C PHE A 56 14.15 -1.62 3.26
N PRO A 57 13.46 -2.09 2.19
CA PRO A 57 12.86 -1.31 1.10
C PRO A 57 11.42 -0.85 1.36
N HIS A 58 10.86 -1.18 2.52
CA HIS A 58 9.48 -0.89 2.89
C HIS A 58 9.31 0.60 3.21
N HIS A 59 8.28 1.18 2.64
CA HIS A 59 7.93 2.58 2.86
C HIS A 59 6.45 2.79 2.55
N LYS A 60 5.95 3.98 2.89
CA LYS A 60 4.64 4.43 2.42
C LYS A 60 4.74 5.84 1.86
N HIS A 61 3.88 6.14 0.90
CA HIS A 61 3.66 7.47 0.34
C HIS A 61 2.43 8.09 0.99
N GLN A 62 2.55 9.34 1.44
CA GLN A 62 1.44 10.12 1.99
C GLN A 62 1.62 11.58 1.57
N GLY A 63 0.77 12.04 0.63
CA GLY A 63 1.00 13.30 -0.09
C GLY A 63 2.37 13.29 -0.78
N ASP A 64 3.14 14.37 -0.58
CA ASP A 64 4.49 14.52 -1.14
C ASP A 64 5.59 13.89 -0.28
N SER A 65 5.23 13.22 0.82
CA SER A 65 6.19 12.63 1.76
C SER A 65 6.30 11.11 1.61
N VAL A 66 7.48 10.58 1.94
CA VAL A 66 7.77 9.14 1.97
C VAL A 66 8.27 8.72 3.35
N PRO A 67 7.38 8.64 4.36
CA PRO A 67 7.76 8.18 5.68
C PRO A 67 8.14 6.69 5.70
N ALA A 68 8.99 6.34 6.67
CA ALA A 68 9.26 4.95 7.03
C ALA A 68 7.96 4.21 7.35
N SER A 69 7.92 2.95 6.94
CA SER A 69 6.84 2.03 7.23
C SER A 69 7.42 0.64 7.15
N GLU A 70 7.26 -0.10 8.24
CA GLU A 70 7.57 -1.53 8.25
C GLU A 70 6.81 -2.26 7.14
N ARG A 71 7.27 -3.47 6.82
CA ARG A 71 6.54 -4.37 5.94
C ARG A 71 5.11 -4.53 6.45
N ILE A 72 4.16 -4.37 5.54
CA ILE A 72 2.73 -4.47 5.84
C ILE A 72 2.07 -5.49 4.92
N ASP A 73 1.02 -6.16 5.39
CA ASP A 73 0.15 -7.00 4.58
C ASP A 73 -1.24 -6.37 4.31
N ILE A 74 -2.05 -7.04 3.49
CA ILE A 74 -3.40 -6.54 3.16
C ILE A 74 -4.32 -6.46 4.38
N HIS A 75 -4.18 -7.35 5.36
CA HIS A 75 -5.03 -7.36 6.54
C HIS A 75 -4.76 -6.12 7.41
N GLU A 76 -3.48 -5.77 7.59
CA GLU A 76 -3.06 -4.56 8.28
C GLU A 76 -3.50 -3.29 7.54
N VAL A 77 -3.39 -3.26 6.20
CA VAL A 77 -3.90 -2.14 5.38
C VAL A 77 -5.41 -1.95 5.58
N LEU A 78 -6.18 -3.03 5.55
CA LEU A 78 -7.63 -2.97 5.77
C LEU A 78 -7.99 -2.45 7.16
N LYS A 79 -7.23 -2.82 8.21
CA LYS A 79 -7.40 -2.25 9.56
C LYS A 79 -7.16 -0.74 9.59
N VAL A 80 -6.12 -0.26 8.90
CA VAL A 80 -5.84 1.19 8.81
C VAL A 80 -6.97 1.93 8.10
N ILE A 81 -7.50 1.36 7.02
CA ILE A 81 -8.64 1.93 6.30
C ILE A 81 -9.87 1.97 7.21
N GLN A 82 -10.23 0.83 7.82
CA GLN A 82 -11.35 0.74 8.76
C GLN A 82 -11.26 1.80 9.86
N GLY A 83 -10.12 1.92 10.53
CA GLY A 83 -9.93 2.91 11.61
C GLY A 83 -9.94 4.37 11.16
N ARG A 84 -9.94 4.65 9.85
CA ARG A 84 -10.17 6.00 9.28
C ARG A 84 -11.62 6.24 8.88
N LEU A 85 -12.38 5.17 8.61
CA LEU A 85 -13.80 5.24 8.30
C LEU A 85 -14.65 5.42 9.56
N GLU A 86 -14.17 4.92 10.71
CA GLU A 86 -14.85 5.01 12.01
C GLU A 86 -14.62 6.34 12.75
N ARG A 87 -13.90 7.29 12.15
CA ARG A 87 -13.58 8.60 12.75
C ARG A 87 -14.47 9.73 12.23
#